data_AF-A0A537XYB8-F1
#
_entry.id   AF-A0A537XYB8-F1
#
_cell.length_a   1.000
_cell.length_b   1.000
_cell.length_c   1.000
_cell.angle_alpha   90.00
_cell.angle_beta   90.00
_cell.angle_gamma   90.00
#
_symmetry.space_group_name_H-M   'P 1'
#
loop_
_entity.id
_entity.type
_entity.pdbx_description
1 polymer ?
#
loop_
_entity_poly.entity_id
_entity_poly.type
_entity_poly.pdbx_seq_one_letter_code
_entity_poly.pdbx_strand_id
1 'polypeptide(L)'
;MIKTAFALSFALSTCMVLPALGAEQFQCPLPSNPNDPAKLEQIRGLLPDVNTMKNIERLNATIATLRRDGVSKSLMIDHLVGAYCLMVVREAPLTEAEKAALVRRFTGQVTRLVYSLESGLDIIINVPLTPDVVDAVNSVAEKQGLSGPAWIAMTIDDALQQQRTTSPPELPAGFSSSC
;
A
#
# COMPACT_ATOMS: atom_id res chain seq x y z
N MET A 1 5.39 54.75 -60.61
CA MET A 1 5.33 55.32 -59.24
C MET A 1 4.13 54.70 -58.53
N ILE A 2 4.35 53.92 -57.48
CA ILE A 2 3.53 53.77 -56.25
C ILE A 2 4.23 52.70 -55.41
N LYS A 3 4.74 53.14 -54.26
CA LYS A 3 5.42 52.35 -53.22
C LYS A 3 4.35 51.85 -52.25
N THR A 4 4.33 50.56 -51.93
CA THR A 4 3.61 50.06 -50.74
C THR A 4 4.58 49.21 -49.92
N ALA A 5 5.04 49.80 -48.83
CA ALA A 5 5.86 49.15 -47.81
C ALA A 5 4.93 48.32 -46.90
N PHE A 6 5.12 47.01 -46.88
CA PHE A 6 4.43 46.10 -45.97
C PHE A 6 5.29 45.95 -44.70
N ALA A 7 4.98 46.74 -43.67
CA ALA A 7 5.63 46.65 -42.38
C ALA A 7 5.04 45.48 -41.58
N LEU A 8 5.73 44.34 -41.58
CA LEU A 8 5.45 43.19 -40.73
C LEU A 8 5.94 43.50 -39.30
N SER A 9 5.00 43.86 -38.43
CA SER A 9 5.25 43.99 -36.99
C SER A 9 5.27 42.59 -36.35
N PHE A 10 6.45 42.16 -35.93
CA PHE A 10 6.67 40.92 -35.18
C PHE A 10 6.44 41.22 -33.69
N ALA A 11 5.23 40.94 -33.19
CA ALA A 11 4.93 41.06 -31.76
C ALA A 11 5.57 39.89 -31.01
N LEU A 12 6.72 40.14 -30.36
CA LEU A 12 7.33 39.23 -29.39
C LEU A 12 6.40 39.16 -28.16
N SER A 13 5.54 38.15 -28.12
CA SER A 13 4.75 37.82 -26.93
C SER A 13 5.66 37.11 -25.93
N THR A 14 6.17 37.88 -24.97
CA THR A 14 6.92 37.39 -23.81
C THR A 14 5.97 36.58 -22.92
N CYS A 15 6.02 35.26 -23.05
CA CYS A 15 5.36 34.35 -22.13
C CYS A 15 6.12 34.41 -20.79
N MET A 16 5.66 35.26 -19.87
CA MET A 16 6.10 35.21 -18.47
C MET A 16 5.64 33.86 -17.90
N VAL A 17 6.59 32.94 -17.74
CA VAL A 17 6.43 31.74 -16.93
C VAL A 17 6.32 32.21 -15.48
N LEU A 18 5.10 32.35 -14.95
CA LEU A 18 4.92 32.51 -13.51
C LEU A 18 5.45 31.23 -12.84
N PRO A 19 6.42 31.31 -11.91
CA PRO A 19 6.69 30.19 -11.04
C PRO A 19 5.43 29.97 -10.19
N ALA A 20 4.87 28.76 -10.28
CA ALA A 20 3.82 28.32 -9.36
C ALA A 20 4.43 28.19 -7.95
N LEU A 21 4.54 29.31 -7.24
CA LEU A 21 4.73 29.34 -5.79
C LEU A 21 3.38 29.13 -5.14
N GLY A 22 2.79 27.96 -5.39
CA GLY A 22 1.66 27.45 -4.63
C GLY A 22 2.20 26.73 -3.40
N ALA A 23 2.57 27.48 -2.36
CA ALA A 23 2.49 26.93 -1.01
C ALA A 23 1.00 26.90 -0.62
N GLU A 24 0.24 26.05 -1.31
CA GLU A 24 -1.12 25.73 -0.88
C GLU A 24 -1.00 25.05 0.47
N GLN A 25 -1.64 25.62 1.49
CA GLN A 25 -1.76 25.00 2.80
C GLN A 25 -2.30 23.58 2.59
N PHE A 26 -1.64 22.58 3.17
CA PHE A 26 -2.04 21.19 3.10
C PHE A 26 -3.44 21.05 3.71
N GLN A 27 -4.43 20.83 2.85
CA GLN A 27 -5.83 20.69 3.22
C GLN A 27 -6.29 19.27 2.98
N CYS A 28 -6.96 18.71 3.98
CA CYS A 28 -7.63 17.43 3.85
C CYS A 28 -9.07 17.66 3.40
N PRO A 29 -9.48 17.14 2.23
CA PRO A 29 -10.88 17.12 1.88
C PRO A 29 -11.62 16.31 2.95
N LEU A 30 -12.62 16.92 3.58
CA LEU A 30 -13.55 16.18 4.42
C LEU A 30 -14.26 15.16 3.53
N PRO A 31 -14.41 13.90 3.97
CA PRO A 31 -15.15 12.92 3.18
C PRO A 31 -16.56 13.44 2.95
N SER A 32 -16.89 13.70 1.69
CA SER A 32 -18.20 14.14 1.25
C SER A 32 -19.20 13.03 1.55
N ASN A 33 -19.98 13.23 2.61
CA ASN A 33 -21.07 12.37 3.07
C ASN A 33 -20.62 10.99 3.60
N PRO A 34 -20.36 10.85 4.92
CA PRO A 34 -20.41 9.53 5.53
C PRO A 34 -21.85 9.04 5.43
N ASN A 35 -22.10 7.96 4.68
CA ASN A 35 -23.39 7.27 4.69
C ASN A 35 -23.82 6.87 6.12
N ASP A 36 -22.91 6.92 7.09
CA ASP A 36 -23.18 6.83 8.52
C ASP A 36 -22.08 7.53 9.37
N PRO A 37 -22.39 8.65 10.07
CA PRO A 37 -21.42 9.33 10.93
C PRO A 37 -21.01 8.50 12.16
N ALA A 38 -21.83 7.54 12.62
CA ALA A 38 -21.45 6.63 13.70
C ALA A 38 -20.38 5.63 13.23
N LYS A 39 -20.49 5.16 11.99
CA LYS A 39 -19.47 4.31 11.35
C LYS A 39 -18.16 5.07 11.13
N LEU A 40 -18.23 6.38 10.87
CA LEU A 40 -17.05 7.26 10.79
C LEU A 40 -16.34 7.39 12.14
N GLU A 41 -17.07 7.56 13.24
CA GLU A 41 -16.48 7.60 14.59
C GLU A 41 -15.95 6.24 15.02
N GLN A 42 -16.61 5.14 14.63
CA GLN A 42 -16.10 3.79 14.84
C GLN A 42 -14.78 3.56 14.08
N ILE A 43 -14.70 3.98 12.81
CA ILE A 43 -13.45 3.95 12.03
C ILE A 43 -12.39 4.82 12.71
N ARG A 44 -12.71 6.05 13.12
CA ARG A 44 -11.79 6.92 13.85
C ARG A 44 -11.29 6.30 15.16
N GLY A 45 -12.17 5.64 15.91
CA GLY A 45 -11.82 4.95 17.16
C GLY A 45 -10.98 3.68 16.95
N LEU A 46 -11.04 3.09 15.76
CA LEU A 46 -10.18 1.97 15.35
C LEU A 46 -8.84 2.43 14.78
N LEU A 47 -8.66 3.74 14.53
CA LEU A 47 -7.46 4.30 13.94
C LEU A 47 -6.51 4.81 15.04
N PRO A 48 -5.31 4.22 15.16
CA PRO A 48 -4.31 4.67 16.13
C PRO A 48 -3.69 6.03 15.78
N ASP A 49 -2.77 6.55 16.61
CA ASP A 49 -1.94 7.71 16.24
C ASP A 49 -1.14 7.50 14.93
N VAL A 50 -0.58 8.56 14.32
CA VAL A 50 0.10 8.51 13.02
C VAL A 50 1.22 7.46 12.95
N ASN A 51 1.95 7.24 14.04
CA ASN A 51 3.00 6.22 14.08
C ASN A 51 2.43 4.82 14.21
N THR A 52 1.31 4.69 14.89
CA THR A 52 0.62 3.43 15.07
C THR A 52 -0.28 3.08 13.88
N MET A 53 -0.68 4.03 13.02
CA MET A 53 -1.25 3.77 11.69
C MET A 53 -0.23 3.24 10.68
N LYS A 54 1.07 3.34 10.96
CA LYS A 54 2.11 2.61 10.24
C LYS A 54 2.18 1.13 10.65
N ASN A 55 1.48 0.73 11.72
CA ASN A 55 1.38 -0.67 12.11
C ASN A 55 0.46 -1.41 11.12
N ILE A 56 1.08 -2.18 10.23
CA ILE A 56 0.40 -2.93 9.17
C ILE A 56 -0.58 -3.96 9.74
N GLU A 57 -0.29 -4.59 10.88
CA GLU A 57 -1.17 -5.59 11.49
C GLU A 57 -2.49 -4.98 11.96
N ARG A 58 -2.44 -3.83 12.66
CA ARG A 58 -3.66 -3.12 13.09
C ARG A 58 -4.45 -2.59 11.90
N LEU A 59 -3.76 -2.05 10.91
CA LEU A 59 -4.40 -1.59 9.67
C LEU A 59 -5.12 -2.73 8.95
N ASN A 60 -4.52 -3.91 8.88
CA ASN A 60 -5.13 -5.11 8.32
C ASN A 60 -6.37 -5.55 9.11
N ALA A 61 -6.31 -5.53 10.44
CA ALA A 61 -7.45 -5.88 11.29
C ALA A 61 -8.64 -4.91 11.11
N THR A 62 -8.36 -3.62 10.96
CA THR A 62 -9.38 -2.59 10.67
C THR A 62 -9.99 -2.80 9.28
N ILE A 63 -9.17 -3.02 8.24
CA ILE A 63 -9.67 -3.31 6.88
C ILE A 63 -10.52 -4.59 6.86
N ALA A 64 -10.10 -5.64 7.57
CA ALA A 64 -10.86 -6.89 7.69
C ALA A 64 -12.23 -6.69 8.36
N THR A 65 -12.29 -5.84 9.39
CA THR A 65 -13.55 -5.50 10.07
C THR A 65 -14.48 -4.69 9.17
N LEU A 66 -13.97 -3.65 8.50
CA LEU A 66 -14.78 -2.85 7.58
C LEU A 66 -15.36 -3.66 6.42
N ARG A 67 -14.59 -4.64 5.94
CA ARG A 67 -15.09 -5.59 4.93
C ARG A 67 -16.21 -6.48 5.47
N ARG A 68 -16.05 -7.01 6.69
CA ARG A 68 -17.08 -7.83 7.35
C ARG A 68 -18.40 -7.03 7.50
N ASP A 69 -18.27 -5.73 7.73
CA ASP A 69 -19.39 -4.80 7.86
C ASP A 69 -19.93 -4.28 6.51
N GLY A 70 -19.55 -4.90 5.39
CA GLY A 70 -20.07 -4.63 4.05
C GLY A 70 -19.64 -3.29 3.45
N VAL A 71 -18.60 -2.64 3.97
CA VAL A 71 -18.11 -1.37 3.42
C VAL A 71 -17.45 -1.61 2.06
N SER A 72 -17.82 -0.83 1.05
CA SER A 72 -17.20 -0.93 -0.29
C SER A 72 -15.73 -0.51 -0.24
N LYS A 73 -14.91 -1.02 -1.16
CA LYS A 73 -13.46 -0.77 -1.18
C LYS A 73 -13.12 0.70 -1.35
N SER A 74 -13.79 1.40 -2.27
CA SER A 74 -13.61 2.84 -2.45
C SER A 74 -13.90 3.59 -1.16
N LEU A 75 -15.02 3.25 -0.49
CA LEU A 75 -15.42 3.88 0.75
C LEU A 75 -14.45 3.57 1.91
N MET A 76 -13.89 2.36 1.98
CA MET A 76 -12.82 2.04 2.94
C MET A 76 -11.57 2.90 2.69
N ILE A 77 -11.11 3.01 1.45
CA ILE A 77 -9.94 3.82 1.09
C ILE A 77 -10.18 5.29 1.44
N ASP A 78 -11.32 5.85 1.04
CA ASP A 78 -11.68 7.24 1.29
C ASP A 78 -11.73 7.55 2.80
N HIS A 79 -12.31 6.66 3.59
CA HIS A 79 -12.38 6.85 5.05
C HIS A 79 -11.00 6.73 5.72
N LEU A 80 -10.20 5.73 5.35
CA LEU A 80 -8.87 5.54 5.92
C LEU A 80 -7.94 6.70 5.57
N VAL A 81 -7.94 7.13 4.31
CA VAL A 81 -7.14 8.27 3.83
C VAL A 81 -7.60 9.57 4.46
N GLY A 82 -8.91 9.82 4.52
CA GLY A 82 -9.47 11.03 5.14
C GLY A 82 -9.11 11.14 6.62
N ALA A 83 -9.19 10.04 7.37
CA ALA A 83 -8.82 10.00 8.77
C ALA A 83 -7.31 10.21 8.97
N TYR A 84 -6.45 9.54 8.20
CA TYR A 84 -4.99 9.73 8.26
C TYR A 84 -4.59 11.17 7.94
N CYS A 85 -5.23 11.77 6.93
CA CYS A 85 -4.96 13.14 6.52
C CYS A 85 -5.21 14.11 7.69
N LEU A 86 -6.35 13.97 8.40
CA LEU A 86 -6.66 14.78 9.57
C LEU A 86 -5.62 14.64 10.70
N MET A 87 -5.02 13.46 10.86
CA MET A 87 -3.96 13.26 11.84
C MET A 87 -2.66 13.97 11.43
N VAL A 88 -2.27 13.84 10.15
CA VAL A 88 -1.06 14.48 9.59
C VAL A 88 -1.16 16.02 9.62
N VAL A 89 -2.35 16.59 9.42
CA VAL A 89 -2.56 18.05 9.56
C VAL A 89 -2.30 18.52 10.99
N ARG A 90 -2.63 17.70 11.99
CA ARG A 90 -2.47 18.02 13.41
C ARG A 90 -1.05 17.79 13.93
N GLU A 91 -0.18 17.18 13.14
CA GLU A 91 1.18 16.82 13.55
C GLU A 91 2.17 17.96 13.28
N ALA A 92 2.77 18.47 14.36
CA ALA A 92 3.93 19.37 14.31
C ALA A 92 5.21 18.54 14.54
N PRO A 93 6.36 18.85 13.92
CA PRO A 93 6.71 20.05 13.13
C PRO A 93 6.92 19.75 11.62
N LEU A 94 5.96 19.11 10.96
CA LEU A 94 6.11 18.76 9.53
C LEU A 94 5.80 19.95 8.62
N THR A 95 6.60 20.10 7.55
CA THR A 95 6.32 21.00 6.44
C THR A 95 5.12 20.50 5.61
N GLU A 96 4.49 21.40 4.88
CA GLU A 96 3.34 21.06 4.01
C GLU A 96 3.70 20.00 2.95
N ALA A 97 4.94 20.04 2.44
CA ALA A 97 5.46 19.04 1.51
C ALA A 97 5.61 17.66 2.16
N GLU A 98 6.08 17.61 3.42
CA GLU A 98 6.20 16.36 4.17
C GLU A 98 4.82 15.78 4.51
N LYS A 99 3.86 16.62 4.90
CA LYS A 99 2.47 16.21 5.12
C LYS A 99 1.87 15.58 3.85
N ALA A 100 2.04 16.25 2.70
CA ALA A 100 1.58 15.72 1.42
C ALA A 100 2.25 14.39 1.04
N ALA A 101 3.57 14.28 1.26
CA ALA A 101 4.31 13.05 1.00
C ALA A 101 3.83 11.89 1.89
N LEU A 102 3.57 12.14 3.17
CA LEU A 102 3.04 11.15 4.10
C LEU A 102 1.67 10.64 3.67
N VAL A 103 0.74 11.54 3.35
CA VAL A 103 -0.61 11.14 2.92
C VAL A 103 -0.56 10.38 1.60
N ARG A 104 0.22 10.83 0.60
CA ARG A 104 0.40 10.08 -0.66
C ARG A 104 0.94 8.67 -0.43
N ARG A 105 1.96 8.53 0.43
CA ARG A 105 2.55 7.23 0.76
C ARG A 105 1.54 6.30 1.42
N PHE A 106 0.78 6.82 2.38
CA PHE A 106 -0.25 6.08 3.08
C PHE A 106 -1.39 5.64 2.15
N THR A 107 -1.87 6.53 1.26
CA THR A 107 -2.88 6.19 0.25
C THR A 107 -2.43 5.02 -0.63
N GLY A 108 -1.18 5.02 -1.07
CA GLY A 108 -0.62 3.92 -1.87
C GLY A 108 -0.58 2.59 -1.10
N GLN A 109 -0.23 2.63 0.18
CA GLN A 109 -0.20 1.44 1.06
C GLN A 109 -1.61 0.89 1.31
N VAL A 110 -2.56 1.74 1.70
CA VAL A 110 -3.95 1.33 1.98
C VAL A 110 -4.63 0.82 0.72
N THR A 111 -4.46 1.50 -0.41
CA THR A 111 -5.00 1.03 -1.69
C THR A 111 -4.51 -0.39 -1.98
N ARG A 112 -3.20 -0.62 -1.85
CA ARG A 112 -2.63 -1.95 -2.04
C ARG A 112 -3.22 -2.96 -1.06
N LEU A 113 -3.34 -2.64 0.23
CA LEU A 113 -3.89 -3.56 1.22
C LEU A 113 -5.36 -3.89 0.98
N VAL A 114 -6.20 -2.88 0.73
CA VAL A 114 -7.65 -3.05 0.51
C VAL A 114 -7.93 -3.94 -0.71
N TYR A 115 -7.16 -3.77 -1.79
CA TYR A 115 -7.29 -4.58 -3.01
C TYR A 115 -6.53 -5.92 -2.93
N SER A 116 -5.37 -5.98 -2.26
CA SER A 116 -4.59 -7.22 -2.08
C SER A 116 -5.27 -8.20 -1.14
N LEU A 117 -6.01 -7.73 -0.13
CA LEU A 117 -6.70 -8.61 0.81
C LEU A 117 -7.93 -9.29 0.17
N GLU A 118 -8.25 -9.02 -1.10
CA GLU A 118 -9.29 -9.72 -1.88
C GLU A 118 -8.77 -11.02 -2.51
N SER A 119 -7.45 -11.11 -2.77
CA SER A 119 -6.77 -12.39 -2.94
C SER A 119 -6.33 -12.84 -1.55
N GLY A 120 -7.19 -13.63 -0.89
CA GLY A 120 -6.99 -14.01 0.50
C GLY A 120 -5.55 -14.44 0.81
N LEU A 121 -4.90 -13.74 1.74
CA LEU A 121 -3.64 -14.15 2.39
C LEU A 121 -2.39 -14.28 1.50
N ASP A 122 -2.25 -13.53 0.41
CA ASP A 122 -0.99 -13.54 -0.35
C ASP A 122 0.10 -12.72 0.38
N ILE A 123 1.01 -13.42 1.08
CA ILE A 123 2.24 -12.84 1.60
C ILE A 123 3.25 -12.72 0.46
N ILE A 124 3.61 -11.48 0.08
CA ILE A 124 4.59 -11.23 -0.99
C ILE A 124 6.00 -11.30 -0.42
N ILE A 125 6.77 -12.30 -0.85
CA ILE A 125 8.20 -12.44 -0.53
C ILE A 125 9.01 -11.92 -1.71
N ASN A 126 9.79 -10.84 -1.50
CA ASN A 126 10.67 -10.28 -2.52
C ASN A 126 12.10 -10.79 -2.34
N VAL A 127 12.55 -11.68 -3.24
CA VAL A 127 13.91 -12.24 -3.24
C VAL A 127 14.62 -11.81 -4.52
N PRO A 128 15.76 -11.11 -4.44
CA PRO A 128 16.55 -10.81 -5.63
C PRO A 128 17.16 -12.11 -6.16
N LEU A 129 16.82 -12.45 -7.40
CA LEU A 129 17.37 -13.58 -8.14
C LEU A 129 18.13 -13.05 -9.36
N THR A 130 19.18 -13.75 -9.77
CA THR A 130 19.88 -13.44 -11.01
C THR A 130 19.05 -13.89 -12.22
N PRO A 131 19.20 -13.26 -13.40
CA PRO A 131 18.39 -13.59 -14.58
C PRO A 131 18.45 -15.07 -14.98
N ASP A 132 19.64 -15.68 -14.90
CA ASP A 132 19.87 -17.10 -15.21
C ASP A 132 19.07 -18.04 -14.29
N VAL A 133 18.90 -17.68 -13.02
CA VAL A 133 18.09 -18.45 -12.06
C VAL A 133 16.61 -18.30 -12.39
N VAL A 134 16.16 -17.11 -12.77
CA VAL A 134 14.76 -16.86 -13.17
C VAL A 134 14.42 -17.66 -14.43
N ASP A 135 15.32 -17.68 -15.41
CA ASP A 135 15.15 -18.45 -16.65
C ASP A 135 15.07 -19.97 -16.38
N ALA A 136 15.94 -20.48 -15.49
CA ALA A 136 15.92 -21.88 -15.09
C ALA A 136 14.61 -22.25 -14.38
N VAL A 137 14.13 -21.41 -13.46
CA VAL A 137 12.85 -21.60 -12.76
C VAL A 137 11.68 -21.66 -13.74
N ASN A 138 11.61 -20.72 -14.68
CA ASN A 138 10.55 -20.70 -15.68
C ASN A 138 10.58 -21.94 -16.57
N SER A 139 11.76 -22.36 -17.02
CA SER A 139 11.91 -23.57 -17.85
C SER A 139 11.45 -24.84 -17.13
N VAL A 140 11.73 -24.98 -15.83
CA VAL A 140 11.28 -26.13 -15.04
C VAL A 140 9.77 -26.08 -14.80
N ALA A 141 9.24 -24.90 -14.47
CA ALA A 141 7.82 -24.70 -14.24
C ALA A 141 6.99 -25.05 -15.49
N GLU A 142 7.43 -24.58 -16.67
CA GLU A 142 6.77 -24.85 -17.94
C GLU A 142 6.69 -26.34 -18.27
N LYS A 143 7.76 -27.10 -18.02
CA LYS A 143 7.77 -28.57 -18.20
C LYS A 143 6.75 -29.28 -17.31
N GLN A 144 6.31 -28.64 -16.24
CA GLN A 144 5.31 -29.15 -15.29
C GLN A 144 3.94 -28.52 -15.49
N GLY A 145 3.76 -27.66 -16.51
CA GLY A 145 2.51 -26.94 -16.76
C GLY A 145 2.18 -25.87 -15.72
N LEU A 146 3.18 -25.39 -14.98
CA LEU A 146 3.06 -24.38 -13.93
C LEU A 146 3.65 -23.05 -14.37
N SER A 147 3.21 -21.96 -13.73
CA SER A 147 3.93 -20.67 -13.81
C SER A 147 5.13 -20.68 -12.86
N GLY A 148 6.18 -19.90 -13.16
CA GLY A 148 7.34 -19.75 -12.28
C GLY A 148 6.98 -19.49 -10.81
N PRO A 149 6.11 -18.51 -10.49
CA PRO A 149 5.66 -18.28 -9.12
C PRO A 149 4.92 -19.46 -8.49
N ALA A 150 4.06 -20.17 -9.24
CA ALA A 150 3.34 -21.33 -8.73
C ALA A 150 4.30 -22.50 -8.41
N TRP A 151 5.31 -22.69 -9.26
CA TRP A 151 6.34 -23.69 -9.03
C TRP A 151 7.21 -23.37 -7.80
N ILE A 152 7.57 -22.10 -7.59
CA ILE A 152 8.30 -21.66 -6.40
C ILE A 152 7.48 -21.92 -5.13
N ALA A 153 6.19 -21.56 -5.14
CA ALA A 153 5.31 -21.77 -3.98
C ALA A 153 5.20 -23.25 -3.59
N MET A 154 4.99 -24.14 -4.58
CA MET A 154 4.97 -25.59 -4.38
C MET A 154 6.30 -26.11 -3.83
N THR A 155 7.41 -25.69 -4.42
CA THR A 155 8.76 -26.13 -4.02
C THR A 155 9.09 -25.74 -2.57
N ILE A 156 8.67 -24.54 -2.15
CA ILE A 156 8.84 -24.08 -0.77
C ILE A 156 8.01 -24.93 0.19
N ASP A 157 6.75 -25.24 -0.15
CA ASP A 157 5.90 -26.08 0.71
C ASP A 157 6.48 -27.49 0.87
N ASP A 158 6.91 -28.11 -0.23
CA ASP A 158 7.55 -29.43 -0.22
C ASP A 158 8.82 -29.45 0.66
N ALA A 159 9.68 -28.43 0.51
CA ALA A 159 10.89 -28.29 1.31
C ALA A 159 10.58 -28.15 2.81
N LEU A 160 9.56 -27.39 3.18
CA LEU A 160 9.12 -27.23 4.57
C LEU A 160 8.52 -28.51 5.13
N GLN A 161 7.76 -29.26 4.34
CA GLN A 161 7.24 -30.56 4.77
C GLN A 161 8.36 -31.58 5.03
N GLN A 162 9.38 -31.61 4.18
CA GLN A 162 10.56 -32.47 4.36
C GLN A 162 11.35 -32.11 5.63
N GLN A 163 11.45 -30.83 5.98
CA GLN A 163 12.09 -30.40 7.23
C GLN A 163 11.32 -30.84 8.47
N ARG A 164 9.99 -30.86 8.41
CA ARG A 164 9.15 -31.32 9.53
C ARG A 164 9.29 -32.82 9.76
N THR A 165 9.47 -33.62 8.71
CA THR A 165 9.58 -35.08 8.81
C THR A 165 11.00 -35.56 9.12
N THR A 166 12.02 -34.70 8.94
CA THR A 166 13.41 -34.99 9.28
C THR A 166 13.85 -34.44 10.65
N SER A 167 12.97 -33.72 11.36
CA SER A 167 13.17 -33.38 12.77
C SER A 167 12.93 -34.61 13.66
N PRO A 168 13.87 -34.99 14.55
CA PRO A 168 13.63 -36.06 15.52
C PRO A 168 12.43 -35.70 16.42
N PRO A 169 11.62 -36.67 16.89
CA PRO A 169 10.59 -36.37 17.87
C PRO A 169 11.25 -35.86 19.15
N GLU A 170 10.96 -34.61 19.50
CA GLU A 170 11.30 -34.04 20.80
C GLU A 170 10.55 -34.85 21.86
N LEU A 171 11.27 -35.74 22.55
CA LEU A 171 10.76 -36.54 23.66
C LEU A 171 10.14 -35.58 24.70
N PRO A 172 8.89 -35.80 25.15
CA PRO A 172 8.34 -34.99 26.22
C PRO A 172 9.17 -35.20 27.49
N ALA A 173 9.80 -34.13 27.96
CA ALA A 173 10.44 -34.05 29.27
C ALA A 173 9.35 -34.23 30.35
N GLY A 174 9.15 -35.48 30.78
CA GLY A 174 8.05 -35.78 31.70
C GLY A 174 7.89 -37.24 32.08
N PHE A 175 8.95 -38.04 32.16
CA PHE A 175 8.94 -39.28 32.92
C PHE A 175 9.82 -39.13 34.15
N SER A 176 9.26 -38.53 35.21
CA SER A 176 9.72 -38.76 36.57
C SER A 176 9.13 -40.10 37.03
N SER A 177 9.81 -41.20 36.73
CA SER A 177 9.52 -42.47 37.39
C SER A 177 10.35 -42.55 38.66
N SER A 178 9.65 -42.58 39.78
CA SER A 178 10.19 -42.90 41.10
C SER A 178 10.90 -44.26 41.08
N CYS A 179 12.10 -44.32 41.64
CA CYS A 179 12.71 -45.44 42.37
C CYS A 179 13.87 -44.89 43.20
#